data_AF-A0A2D6LMV9-F1
#
_entry.id   AF-A0A2D6LMV9-F1
#
_cell.length_a   1.000
_cell.length_b   1.000
_cell.length_c   1.000
_cell.angle_alpha   90.00
_cell.angle_beta   90.00
_cell.angle_gamma   90.00
#
_symmetry.space_group_name_H-M   'P 1'
#
loop_
_entity.id
_entity.type
_entity.pdbx_description
1 polymer ?
#
loop_
_entity_poly.entity_id
_entity_poly.type
_entity_poly.pdbx_seq_one_letter_code
_entity_poly.pdbx_strand_id
1 'polypeptide(L)'
;DRFVIGRTKTCDLRIPLQSVSRQHCELICHKGVWELRDLESSNGTFHNHKRVRQAVLAPGDEVGIGPVVFSMVIDGQPANITPVSVVLTDPPVPSPHIPAAGASAHSTDGDRARPQVLPLNDGNAMPAPDQEPYTPTIDLGELTHDTRKKPSDVNSP
;
A
#
# COMPACT_ATOMS: atom_id res chain seq x y z
N ASP A 1 1.60 12.60 -11.41
CA ASP A 1 2.40 13.14 -10.29
C ASP A 1 2.53 12.12 -9.17
N ARG A 2 3.57 12.27 -8.34
CA ARG A 2 3.85 11.39 -7.19
C ARG A 2 3.94 12.26 -5.93
N PHE A 3 3.31 11.82 -4.85
CA PHE A 3 3.29 12.51 -3.57
C PHE A 3 3.55 11.51 -2.43
N VAL A 4 4.61 11.70 -1.66
CA VAL A 4 5.08 10.76 -0.65
C VAL A 4 4.66 11.21 0.74
N ILE A 5 4.11 10.27 1.51
CA ILE A 5 3.69 10.46 2.89
C ILE A 5 4.60 9.64 3.81
N GLY A 6 5.08 10.25 4.90
CA GLY A 6 5.94 9.54 5.84
C GLY A 6 6.42 10.41 6.99
N ARG A 7 7.32 9.85 7.82
CA ARG A 7 7.81 10.51 9.04
C ARG A 7 8.95 11.51 8.81
N THR A 8 9.70 11.30 7.73
CA THR A 8 10.90 12.11 7.44
C THR A 8 10.55 13.47 6.85
N LYS A 9 11.50 14.40 6.94
CA LYS A 9 11.36 15.75 6.36
C LYS A 9 11.43 15.78 4.83
N THR A 10 11.82 14.67 4.22
CA THR A 10 11.92 14.51 2.76
C THR A 10 10.60 14.10 2.11
N CYS A 11 9.56 13.81 2.90
CA CYS A 11 8.23 13.50 2.40
C CYS A 11 7.43 14.79 2.15
N ASP A 12 6.55 14.75 1.16
CA ASP A 12 5.68 15.87 0.81
C ASP A 12 4.65 16.15 1.92
N LEU A 13 4.11 15.08 2.54
CA LEU A 13 3.35 15.17 3.79
C LEU A 13 4.07 14.43 4.91
N ARG A 14 4.45 15.21 5.93
CA ARG A 14 5.19 14.72 7.09
C ARG A 14 4.25 14.42 8.26
N ILE A 15 4.26 13.17 8.73
CA ILE A 15 3.59 12.72 9.95
C ILE A 15 4.66 12.33 10.98
N PRO A 16 4.97 13.19 11.98
CA PRO A 16 6.12 13.01 12.88
C PRO A 16 5.88 11.97 13.99
N LEU A 17 5.22 10.85 13.69
CA LEU A 17 4.91 9.78 14.64
C LEU A 17 5.87 8.60 14.46
N GLN A 18 6.31 7.98 15.55
CA GLN A 18 7.22 6.82 15.50
C GLN A 18 6.60 5.61 14.79
N SER A 19 5.28 5.47 14.89
CA SER A 19 4.46 4.45 14.23
C SER A 19 4.31 4.63 12.72
N VAL A 20 4.84 5.72 12.15
CA VAL A 20 4.87 5.97 10.71
C VAL A 20 6.28 5.75 10.19
N SER A 21 6.42 4.93 9.14
CA SER A 21 7.71 4.68 8.47
C SER A 21 8.31 5.95 7.85
N ARG A 22 9.62 5.92 7.58
CA ARG A 22 10.36 7.09 7.06
C ARG A 22 9.76 7.61 5.75
N GLN A 23 9.50 6.70 4.83
CA GLN A 23 8.60 6.82 3.68
C GLN A 23 7.58 5.70 3.89
N HIS A 24 6.30 6.04 4.01
CA HIS A 24 5.28 5.08 4.44
C HIS A 24 4.43 4.63 3.26
N CYS A 25 3.90 5.58 2.52
CA CYS A 25 3.13 5.34 1.32
C CYS A 25 3.33 6.49 0.35
N GLU A 26 2.84 6.29 -0.87
CA GLU A 26 2.79 7.31 -1.90
C GLU A 26 1.42 7.34 -2.55
N LEU A 27 1.04 8.52 -3.02
CA LEU A 27 -0.08 8.76 -3.88
C LEU A 27 0.45 9.04 -5.28
N ILE A 28 -0.06 8.32 -6.27
CA ILE A 28 0.25 8.50 -7.67
C ILE A 28 -1.02 8.98 -8.36
N CYS A 29 -0.95 10.14 -9.02
CA CYS A 29 -2.02 10.61 -9.89
C CYS A 29 -1.65 10.34 -11.35
N HIS A 30 -2.46 9.54 -12.04
CA HIS A 30 -2.32 9.26 -13.46
C HIS A 30 -3.66 9.50 -14.17
N LYS A 31 -3.70 10.47 -15.09
CA LYS A 31 -4.91 10.83 -15.87
C LYS A 31 -6.15 11.10 -14.99
N GLY A 32 -5.96 11.73 -13.83
CA GLY A 32 -7.03 12.03 -12.87
C GLY A 32 -7.42 10.87 -11.95
N VAL A 33 -6.82 9.70 -12.13
CA VAL A 33 -7.00 8.56 -11.23
C VAL A 33 -5.93 8.60 -10.15
N TRP A 34 -6.36 8.61 -8.89
CA TRP A 34 -5.48 8.54 -7.74
C TRP A 34 -5.28 7.10 -7.29
N GLU A 35 -4.03 6.72 -7.10
CA GLU A 35 -3.60 5.41 -6.63
C GLU A 35 -2.77 5.57 -5.36
N LEU A 36 -3.11 4.83 -4.32
CA LEU A 36 -2.36 4.68 -3.09
C LEU A 36 -1.44 3.46 -3.20
N ARG A 37 -0.15 3.61 -2.87
CA ARG A 37 0.81 2.51 -2.72
C ARG A 37 1.50 2.54 -1.37
N ASP A 38 1.54 1.40 -0.71
CA ASP A 38 2.32 1.17 0.49
C ASP A 38 3.80 0.94 0.12
N LEU A 39 4.71 1.66 0.77
CA LEU A 39 6.16 1.56 0.56
C LEU A 39 6.80 0.66 1.61
N GLU A 40 6.22 -0.53 1.79
CA GLU A 40 6.63 -1.51 2.80
C GLU A 40 6.64 -0.93 4.22
N SER A 41 5.59 -0.20 4.55
CA SER A 41 5.49 0.41 5.87
C SER A 41 5.40 -0.65 6.98
N SER A 42 5.95 -0.31 8.15
CA SER A 42 6.03 -1.22 9.29
C SER A 42 4.66 -1.57 9.85
N ASN A 43 3.75 -0.59 9.90
CA ASN A 43 2.40 -0.76 10.44
C ASN A 43 1.34 -0.96 9.35
N GLY A 44 1.71 -0.85 8.08
CA GLY A 44 0.80 -0.97 6.95
C GLY A 44 0.02 0.30 6.64
N THR A 45 -0.45 0.34 5.40
CA THR A 45 -1.40 1.30 4.87
C THR A 45 -2.78 0.64 4.75
N PHE A 46 -3.85 1.39 5.04
CA PHE A 46 -5.22 0.93 5.01
C PHE A 46 -6.07 1.79 4.07
N HIS A 47 -7.00 1.17 3.36
CA HIS A 47 -8.03 1.83 2.55
C HIS A 47 -9.39 1.31 3.01
N ASN A 48 -10.27 2.22 3.44
CA ASN A 48 -11.59 1.89 4.00
C ASN A 48 -11.51 0.76 5.05
N HIS A 49 -10.61 0.93 6.03
CA HIS A 49 -10.34 0.00 7.14
C HIS A 49 -9.72 -1.36 6.75
N LYS A 50 -9.35 -1.57 5.49
CA LYS A 50 -8.70 -2.81 5.03
C LYS A 50 -7.24 -2.53 4.69
N ARG A 51 -6.33 -3.39 5.15
CA ARG A 51 -4.90 -3.25 4.83
C ARG A 51 -4.68 -3.51 3.34
N VAL A 52 -3.96 -2.63 2.67
CA VAL A 52 -3.69 -2.71 1.22
C VAL A 52 -2.21 -2.49 0.92
N ARG A 53 -1.73 -3.08 -0.18
CA ARG A 53 -0.45 -2.71 -0.80
C ARG A 53 -0.63 -1.65 -1.87
N GLN A 54 -1.75 -1.72 -2.59
CA GLN A 54 -2.14 -0.76 -3.60
C GLN A 54 -3.67 -0.64 -3.60
N ALA A 55 -4.19 0.56 -3.82
CA ALA A 55 -5.62 0.81 -3.95
C ALA A 55 -5.88 2.02 -4.86
N VAL A 56 -6.94 1.98 -5.67
CA VAL A 56 -7.45 3.16 -6.36
C VAL A 56 -8.32 3.95 -5.37
N LEU A 57 -8.11 5.25 -5.29
CA LEU A 57 -8.83 6.14 -4.39
C LEU A 57 -9.94 6.88 -5.12
N ALA A 58 -11.10 6.89 -4.50
CA ALA A 58 -12.24 7.69 -4.89
C ALA A 58 -12.46 8.86 -3.89
N PRO A 59 -13.17 9.92 -4.32
CA PRO A 59 -13.64 10.95 -3.40
C PRO A 59 -14.43 10.33 -2.23
N GLY A 60 -14.08 10.70 -1.00
CA GLY A 60 -14.75 10.27 0.23
C GLY A 60 -14.17 9.01 0.87
N ASP A 61 -13.22 8.35 0.22
CA ASP A 61 -12.54 7.20 0.80
C ASP A 61 -11.70 7.56 2.02
N GLU A 62 -11.48 6.58 2.88
CA GLU A 62 -10.60 6.70 4.03
C GLU A 62 -9.27 6.00 3.81
N VAL A 63 -8.18 6.68 4.16
CA VAL A 63 -6.81 6.19 4.09
C VAL A 63 -6.19 6.17 5.48
N GLY A 64 -5.89 4.98 5.98
CA GLY A 64 -5.16 4.79 7.23
C GLY A 64 -3.65 4.69 6.99
N ILE A 65 -2.88 5.48 7.73
CA ILE A 65 -1.41 5.52 7.69
C ILE A 65 -0.91 5.36 9.12
N GLY A 66 -0.53 4.13 9.50
CA GLY A 66 -0.29 3.81 10.90
C GLY A 66 -1.55 4.13 11.76
N PRO A 67 -1.45 4.95 12.82
CA PRO A 67 -2.58 5.27 13.69
C PRO A 67 -3.44 6.45 13.20
N VAL A 68 -3.13 7.04 12.04
CA VAL A 68 -3.81 8.24 11.53
C VAL A 68 -4.73 7.86 10.38
N VAL A 69 -5.97 8.34 10.40
CA VAL A 69 -6.94 8.17 9.31
C VAL A 69 -7.15 9.51 8.61
N PHE A 70 -7.10 9.49 7.29
CA PHE A 70 -7.36 10.62 6.42
C PHE A 70 -8.62 10.36 5.59
N SER A 71 -9.43 11.38 5.36
CA SER A 71 -10.53 11.33 4.39
C SER A 71 -10.09 11.99 3.09
N MET A 72 -10.32 11.32 1.98
CA MET A 72 -9.92 11.78 0.65
C MET A 72 -10.94 12.78 0.11
N VAL A 73 -10.46 13.98 -0.22
CA VAL A 73 -11.24 14.97 -0.98
C VAL A 73 -10.53 15.19 -2.31
N ILE A 74 -11.22 14.91 -3.41
CA ILE A 74 -10.71 15.06 -4.77
C ILE A 74 -11.66 16.00 -5.51
N ASP A 75 -11.12 17.05 -6.12
CA ASP A 75 -11.88 18.08 -6.85
C ASP A 75 -13.03 18.70 -6.04
N GLY A 76 -12.84 18.83 -4.72
CA GLY A 76 -13.83 19.40 -3.80
C GLY A 76 -14.95 18.43 -3.38
N GLN A 77 -14.83 17.14 -3.72
CA GLN A 77 -15.75 16.10 -3.30
C GLN A 77 -15.09 15.12 -2.31
N PRO A 78 -15.79 14.70 -1.24
CA PRO A 78 -17.10 15.19 -0.80
C PRO A 78 -17.02 16.61 -0.25
N ALA A 79 -18.05 17.42 -0.51
CA ALA A 79 -18.13 18.81 -0.04
C ALA A 79 -18.27 18.94 1.49
N ASN A 80 -18.57 17.85 2.20
CA ASN A 80 -18.70 17.82 3.66
C ASN A 80 -18.00 16.58 4.21
N ILE A 81 -17.02 16.78 5.10
CA ILE A 81 -16.26 15.72 5.73
C ILE A 81 -16.70 15.66 7.19
N THR A 82 -17.41 14.60 7.57
CA THR A 82 -17.68 14.33 8.99
C THR A 82 -16.48 13.55 9.52
N PRO A 83 -15.63 14.12 10.39
CA PRO A 83 -14.51 13.38 10.95
C PRO A 83 -15.04 12.19 11.74
N VAL A 84 -14.67 10.97 11.33
CA VAL A 84 -14.96 9.78 12.12
C VAL A 84 -14.13 9.84 13.39
N SER A 85 -14.79 9.99 14.53
CA SER A 85 -14.17 9.83 15.85
C SER A 85 -13.81 8.37 16.05
N VAL A 86 -12.66 7.95 15.52
CA VAL A 86 -12.08 6.65 15.85
C VAL A 86 -11.63 6.68 17.31
N VAL A 87 -12.39 6.00 18.16
CA VAL A 87 -11.91 5.60 19.48
C VAL A 87 -10.72 4.68 19.23
N LEU A 88 -9.50 5.15 19.51
CA LEU A 88 -8.30 4.33 19.56
C LEU A 88 -8.50 3.32 20.71
N THR A 89 -9.21 2.22 20.45
CA THR A 89 -9.01 1.01 21.23
C THR A 89 -7.64 0.52 20.84
N ASP A 90 -6.76 0.34 21.83
CA ASP A 90 -5.36 0.03 21.62
C ASP A 90 -5.21 -1.07 20.56
N PRO A 91 -4.34 -0.90 19.55
CA PRO A 91 -4.11 -1.96 18.58
C PRO A 91 -3.60 -3.20 19.30
N PRO A 92 -3.98 -4.42 18.87
CA PRO A 92 -3.31 -5.62 19.35
C PRO A 92 -1.83 -5.46 19.04
N VAL A 93 -1.02 -5.42 20.09
CA VAL A 93 0.43 -5.22 20.03
C VAL A 93 0.99 -6.14 18.95
N PRO A 94 1.64 -5.63 17.89
CA PRO A 94 2.24 -6.51 16.89
C PRO A 94 3.27 -7.37 17.62
N SER A 95 3.12 -8.69 17.50
CA SER A 95 4.06 -9.65 18.06
C SER A 95 5.49 -9.27 17.67
N PRO A 96 6.46 -9.31 18.59
CA PRO A 96 7.83 -8.95 18.28
C PRO A 96 8.33 -9.85 17.16
N HIS A 97 8.59 -9.25 15.99
CA HIS A 97 9.39 -9.90 14.96
C HIS A 97 10.82 -9.95 15.51
N ILE A 98 11.21 -11.14 15.97
CA ILE A 98 12.59 -11.45 16.29
C ILE A 98 13.39 -11.25 14.99
N PRO A 99 14.38 -10.34 14.92
CA PRO A 99 15.26 -10.31 13.76
C PRO A 99 16.06 -11.61 13.75
N ALA A 100 15.95 -12.37 12.66
CA ALA A 100 16.81 -13.51 12.40
C ALA A 100 18.27 -13.03 12.35
N ALA A 101 19.04 -13.51 13.32
CA ALA A 101 20.49 -13.66 13.40
C ALA A 101 21.37 -12.93 12.36
N GLY A 102 22.23 -12.06 12.87
CA GLY A 102 23.48 -11.64 12.25
C GLY A 102 24.50 -11.29 13.32
N ALA A 103 25.05 -12.32 13.97
CA ALA A 103 26.10 -12.17 14.97
C ALA A 103 27.38 -11.59 14.33
N SER A 104 27.91 -10.53 14.92
CA SER A 104 29.33 -10.17 14.81
C SER A 104 29.82 -9.79 16.19
N ALA A 105 30.18 -10.83 16.95
CA ALA A 105 31.05 -10.69 18.10
C ALA A 105 32.47 -11.00 17.63
N HIS A 106 33.31 -9.98 17.61
CA HIS A 106 34.76 -10.09 17.54
C HIS A 106 35.23 -10.53 18.94
N SER A 107 35.80 -11.73 19.06
CA SER A 107 36.45 -12.17 20.31
C SER A 107 37.71 -13.00 20.01
N THR A 108 38.85 -12.37 20.30
CA THR A 108 40.07 -12.91 20.94
C THR A 108 40.61 -14.29 20.53
N ASP A 109 41.77 -14.22 19.88
CA ASP A 109 42.96 -15.09 19.92
C ASP A 109 42.95 -16.28 20.91
N GLY A 110 43.21 -17.49 20.40
CA GLY A 110 43.27 -18.73 21.18
C GLY A 110 43.51 -19.98 20.34
N ASP A 111 44.78 -20.29 20.11
CA ASP A 111 45.39 -21.48 19.49
C ASP A 111 44.82 -22.84 20.01
N ARG A 112 44.48 -23.77 19.09
CA ARG A 112 44.92 -25.21 19.07
C ARG A 112 43.97 -26.17 18.29
N ALA A 113 44.42 -26.52 17.08
CA ALA A 113 44.20 -27.72 16.24
C ALA A 113 43.12 -28.80 16.58
N ARG A 114 42.21 -29.08 15.63
CA ARG A 114 42.20 -30.26 14.71
C ARG A 114 40.90 -30.33 13.85
N PRO A 115 40.96 -30.84 12.60
CA PRO A 115 39.82 -30.87 11.67
C PRO A 115 39.13 -32.24 11.64
N GLN A 116 37.80 -32.34 11.51
CA GLN A 116 37.10 -33.59 11.13
C GLN A 116 35.72 -33.36 10.44
N VAL A 117 35.69 -33.74 9.16
CA VAL A 117 34.66 -34.43 8.34
C VAL A 117 33.17 -33.99 8.28
N LEU A 118 32.73 -33.75 7.03
CA LEU A 118 31.33 -33.76 6.55
C LEU A 118 30.94 -35.18 6.06
N PRO A 119 29.68 -35.60 6.24
CA PRO A 119 28.84 -36.04 5.10
C PRO A 119 27.37 -35.53 5.20
N LEU A 120 26.75 -35.03 4.11
CA LEU A 120 25.79 -35.71 3.20
C LEU A 120 24.58 -36.35 3.93
N ASN A 121 23.28 -36.14 3.62
CA ASN A 121 22.54 -35.53 2.51
C ASN A 121 21.01 -35.60 2.84
N ASP A 122 20.18 -35.06 1.93
CA ASP A 122 18.75 -35.35 1.66
C ASP A 122 17.65 -34.75 2.58
N GLY A 123 16.65 -34.01 2.13
CA GLY A 123 16.21 -33.68 0.77
C GLY A 123 15.00 -32.73 0.76
N ASN A 124 14.68 -32.28 -0.46
CA ASN A 124 13.37 -31.87 -1.00
C ASN A 124 12.66 -30.58 -0.49
N ALA A 125 12.76 -29.55 -1.36
CA ALA A 125 11.68 -28.75 -1.97
C ALA A 125 10.68 -27.95 -1.09
N MET A 126 10.61 -26.63 -1.33
CA MET A 126 9.59 -26.01 -2.19
C MET A 126 9.98 -24.55 -2.54
N PRO A 127 9.59 -24.04 -3.72
CA PRO A 127 9.94 -22.72 -4.22
C PRO A 127 9.07 -21.61 -3.58
N ALA A 128 9.49 -20.36 -3.80
CA ALA A 128 8.75 -19.16 -3.43
C ALA A 128 7.26 -19.25 -3.83
N PRO A 129 6.32 -18.70 -3.06
CA PRO A 129 4.96 -18.56 -3.55
C PRO A 129 4.98 -17.65 -4.78
N ASP A 130 4.48 -18.16 -5.89
CA ASP A 130 4.14 -17.39 -7.08
C ASP A 130 3.30 -16.19 -6.66
N GLN A 131 3.92 -15.01 -6.64
CA GLN A 131 3.20 -13.76 -6.74
C GLN A 131 2.73 -13.68 -8.19
N GLU A 132 1.58 -14.28 -8.49
CA GLU A 132 0.92 -13.95 -9.75
C GLU A 132 0.70 -12.43 -9.76
N PRO A 133 1.21 -11.70 -10.76
CA PRO A 133 0.81 -10.32 -10.93
C PRO A 133 -0.69 -10.35 -11.27
N TYR A 134 -1.52 -9.87 -10.35
CA TYR A 134 -2.91 -9.61 -10.67
C TYR A 134 -2.94 -8.51 -11.74
N THR A 135 -3.13 -8.91 -12.99
CA THR A 135 -3.49 -8.01 -14.07
C THR A 135 -4.99 -7.78 -13.96
N PRO A 136 -5.47 -6.57 -13.62
CA PRO A 136 -6.86 -6.26 -13.89
C PRO A 136 -7.01 -6.24 -15.41
N THR A 137 -7.59 -7.30 -15.98
CA THR A 137 -8.13 -7.25 -17.34
C THR A 137 -9.23 -6.20 -17.33
N ILE A 138 -8.94 -5.04 -17.93
CA ILE A 138 -9.96 -4.05 -18.23
C ILE A 138 -10.87 -4.70 -19.28
N ASP A 139 -12.04 -5.17 -18.86
CA ASP A 139 -13.10 -5.58 -19.76
C ASP A 139 -13.63 -4.32 -20.44
N LEU A 140 -13.03 -3.96 -21.57
CA LEU A 140 -13.62 -3.03 -22.53
C LEU A 140 -14.75 -3.78 -23.25
N GLY A 141 -15.84 -4.02 -22.51
CA GLY A 141 -17.12 -4.37 -23.09
C GLY A 141 -17.52 -3.24 -24.03
N GLU A 142 -17.49 -3.54 -25.32
CA GLU A 142 -17.92 -2.71 -26.43
C GLU A 142 -19.27 -2.06 -26.13
N LEU A 143 -19.28 -0.76 -25.80
CA LEU A 143 -20.44 0.08 -26.04
C LEU A 143 -20.32 0.64 -27.45
N THR A 144 -20.64 -0.23 -28.43
CA THR A 144 -20.85 0.17 -29.81
C THR A 144 -21.85 1.32 -29.84
N HIS A 145 -21.34 2.51 -30.13
CA HIS A 145 -22.17 3.58 -30.64
C HIS A 145 -22.71 3.18 -32.01
N ASP A 146 -23.91 3.67 -32.28
CA ASP A 146 -24.53 3.84 -33.59
C ASP A 146 -25.39 2.69 -34.13
N THR A 147 -26.71 2.92 -34.13
CA THR A 147 -27.45 2.97 -35.40
C THR A 147 -28.67 3.91 -35.32
N ARG A 148 -28.54 5.06 -35.99
CA ARG A 148 -29.49 5.67 -36.96
C ARG A 148 -30.96 6.02 -36.61
N LYS A 149 -31.24 7.34 -36.79
CA LYS A 149 -32.31 8.01 -37.63
C LYS A 149 -33.79 7.82 -37.23
N LYS A 150 -34.74 8.76 -37.37
CA LYS A 150 -34.95 10.14 -37.92
C LYS A 150 -36.47 10.47 -37.59
N PRO A 151 -37.15 11.45 -38.22
CA PRO A 151 -37.08 12.91 -38.12
C PRO A 151 -38.42 13.49 -37.60
N SER A 152 -38.49 14.78 -37.27
CA SER A 152 -39.77 15.51 -37.39
C SER A 152 -39.52 17.01 -37.46
N ASP A 153 -39.47 17.50 -38.70
CA ASP A 153 -39.92 18.84 -39.04
C ASP A 153 -41.32 19.06 -38.47
N VAL A 154 -41.54 20.15 -37.74
CA VAL A 154 -42.87 20.74 -37.63
C VAL A 154 -42.75 22.23 -37.91
N ASN A 155 -43.38 22.62 -39.01
CA ASN A 155 -43.54 23.99 -39.46
C ASN A 155 -44.96 24.48 -39.11
N SER A 156 -45.06 25.76 -38.76
CA SER A 156 -46.23 26.66 -38.90
C SER A 156 -47.49 26.39 -38.04
N PRO A 157 -48.44 27.34 -37.92
CA PRO A 157 -48.78 28.47 -38.82
C PRO A 157 -47.92 29.73 -38.65
#